data_AF-A0A6J4RNX1-F1
#
_entry.id   AF-A0A6J4RNX1-F1
#
_cell.length_a   1.000
_cell.length_b   1.000
_cell.length_c   1.000
_cell.angle_alpha   90.00
_cell.angle_beta   90.00
_cell.angle_gamma   90.00
#
_symmetry.space_group_name_H-M   'P 1'
#
loop_
_entity.id
_entity.type
_entity.pdbx_description
1 polymer ?
#
loop_
_entity_poly.entity_id
_entity_poly.type
_entity_poly.pdbx_seq_one_letter_code
_entity_poly.pdbx_strand_id
1 'polypeptide(L)'
;MSLRCLIDAMVFDAVVEEPELLRTVDRLTNARRLELLAAAETMLEIGATPDRARRRQLQRVRVLVVPPADAASRVLDDLRRAPGVSD
;
A
#
# COMPACT_ATOMS: atom_id res chain seq x y z
N MET A 1 -5.22 7.91 -18.72
CA MET A 1 -4.65 8.78 -17.68
C MET A 1 -5.09 8.22 -16.33
N SER A 2 -4.15 7.86 -15.45
CA SER A 2 -4.41 7.33 -14.11
C SER A 2 -4.43 8.45 -13.08
N LEU A 3 -5.31 8.34 -12.08
CA LEU A 3 -5.28 9.21 -10.90
C LEU A 3 -4.19 8.71 -9.95
N ARG A 4 -3.33 9.62 -9.47
CA ARG A 4 -2.28 9.30 -8.49
C ARG A 4 -2.64 9.92 -7.15
N CYS A 5 -2.66 9.11 -6.10
CA CYS A 5 -2.98 9.55 -4.74
C CYS A 5 -1.87 9.14 -3.79
N LEU A 6 -1.29 10.12 -3.08
CA LEU A 6 -0.44 9.84 -1.92
C LEU A 6 -1.32 9.43 -0.75
N ILE A 7 -0.97 8.33 -0.08
CA ILE A 7 -1.72 7.79 1.05
C ILE A 7 -0.78 7.38 2.19
N ASP A 8 -1.25 7.56 3.42
CA ASP A 8 -0.58 7.19 4.66
C ASP A 8 -1.33 6.07 5.39
N ALA A 9 -0.84 5.67 6.57
CA ALA A 9 -1.42 4.58 7.36
C ALA A 9 -2.89 4.85 7.75
N MET A 10 -3.28 6.10 7.97
CA MET A 10 -4.67 6.45 8.30
C MET A 10 -5.61 6.20 7.11
N VAL A 11 -5.16 6.54 5.90
CA VAL A 11 -5.93 6.26 4.68
C VAL A 11 -6.02 4.76 4.41
N PHE A 12 -4.95 4.00 4.69
CA PHE A 12 -5.00 2.54 4.64
C PHE A 12 -6.06 1.97 5.58
N ASP A 13 -6.10 2.43 6.83
CA ASP A 13 -7.10 2.02 7.81
C ASP A 13 -8.52 2.31 7.30
N ALA A 14 -8.78 3.53 6.81
CA ALA A 14 -10.09 3.92 6.29
C ALA A 14 -10.55 3.06 5.11
N VAL A 15 -9.65 2.75 4.17
CA VAL A 15 -9.96 1.88 3.02
C VAL A 15 -10.31 0.47 3.47
N VAL A 16 -9.63 -0.04 4.48
CA VAL A 16 -9.76 -1.42 4.95
C VAL A 16 -10.98 -1.63 5.84
N GLU A 17 -11.35 -0.62 6.62
CA GLU A 17 -12.57 -0.62 7.45
C GLU A 17 -13.84 -0.55 6.61
N GLU A 18 -13.74 -0.16 5.33
CA GLU A 18 -14.85 -0.05 4.38
C GLU A 18 -14.75 -1.08 3.23
N PRO A 19 -15.40 -2.26 3.34
CA PRO A 19 -15.26 -3.34 2.34
C PRO A 19 -15.63 -2.93 0.90
N GLU A 20 -16.62 -2.05 0.72
CA GLU A 20 -17.02 -1.57 -0.60
C GLU A 20 -16.00 -0.59 -1.19
N LEU A 21 -15.37 0.22 -0.34
CA LEU A 21 -14.28 1.12 -0.73
C LEU A 21 -13.05 0.30 -1.15
N LEU A 22 -12.65 -0.70 -0.36
CA LEU A 22 -11.57 -1.61 -0.71
C LEU A 22 -11.79 -2.28 -2.08
N ARG A 23 -12.99 -2.83 -2.32
CA ARG A 23 -13.33 -3.42 -3.63
C ARG A 23 -13.25 -2.41 -4.78
N THR A 24 -13.63 -1.16 -4.51
CA THR A 24 -13.58 -0.10 -5.52
C THR A 24 -12.14 0.31 -5.81
N VAL A 25 -11.31 0.47 -4.79
CA VAL A 25 -9.87 0.71 -4.91
C VAL A 25 -9.21 -0.43 -5.71
N ASP A 26 -9.49 -1.68 -5.37
CA ASP A 26 -8.96 -2.85 -6.09
C ASP A 26 -9.38 -2.85 -7.56
N ARG A 27 -10.65 -2.54 -7.85
CA ARG A 27 -11.16 -2.48 -9.23
C ARG A 27 -10.44 -1.37 -10.03
N LEU A 28 -10.27 -0.19 -9.43
CA LEU A 28 -9.66 0.96 -10.10
C LEU A 28 -8.15 0.79 -10.31
N THR A 29 -7.45 0.22 -9.34
CA THR A 29 -6.02 -0.12 -9.46
C THR A 29 -5.79 -1.21 -10.52
N ASN A 30 -6.60 -2.27 -10.53
CA ASN A 30 -6.56 -3.31 -11.57
C ASN A 30 -6.82 -2.76 -12.98
N ALA A 31 -7.75 -1.82 -13.11
CA ALA A 31 -8.03 -1.15 -14.38
C ALA A 31 -6.98 -0.10 -14.78
N ARG A 32 -5.89 0.07 -14.00
CA ARG A 32 -4.87 1.11 -14.19
C ARG A 32 -5.44 2.53 -14.24
N ARG A 33 -6.53 2.76 -13.49
CA ARG A 33 -7.20 4.06 -13.36
C ARG A 33 -6.82 4.79 -12.08
N LEU A 34 -6.28 4.08 -11.08
CA LEU A 34 -5.82 4.59 -9.80
C LEU A 34 -4.44 4.01 -9.48
N GLU A 35 -3.52 4.86 -9.06
CA GLU A 35 -2.22 4.52 -8.50
C GLU A 35 -2.17 5.09 -7.09
N LEU A 36 -2.13 4.21 -6.09
CA LEU A 36 -1.92 4.61 -4.71
C LEU A 36 -0.42 4.62 -4.42
N LEU A 37 0.05 5.71 -3.85
CA LEU A 37 1.45 5.98 -3.60
C LEU A 37 1.65 6.08 -2.08
N ALA A 38 2.58 5.32 -1.51
CA ALA A 38 2.88 5.38 -0.07
C ALA A 38 4.36 5.62 0.17
N ALA A 39 4.68 6.32 1.26
CA ALA A 39 6.05 6.44 1.74
C ALA A 39 6.56 5.10 2.28
N ALA A 40 7.88 4.90 2.33
CA ALA A 40 8.47 3.67 2.86
C ALA A 40 8.14 3.48 4.35
N GLU A 41 8.10 4.59 5.10
CA GLU A 41 7.75 4.66 6.52
C GLU A 41 6.34 4.10 6.77
N THR A 42 5.37 4.47 5.92
CA THR A 42 4.00 3.94 5.99
C THR A 42 3.98 2.42 5.88
N MET A 43 4.82 1.84 5.02
CA MET A 43 4.89 0.39 4.86
C MET A 43 5.52 -0.29 6.09
N LEU A 44 6.49 0.37 6.74
CA LEU A 44 7.08 -0.12 7.99
C LEU A 44 6.04 -0.13 9.12
N GLU A 45 5.22 0.92 9.24
CA GLU A 45 4.14 1.00 10.22
C GLU A 45 3.10 -0.11 10.03
N ILE A 46 2.69 -0.37 8.79
CA ILE A 46 1.80 -1.48 8.46
C ILE A 46 2.45 -2.82 8.83
N GLY A 47 3.73 -3.02 8.49
CA GLY A 47 4.49 -4.22 8.84
C GLY A 47 4.58 -4.48 10.35
N ALA A 48 4.73 -3.40 11.13
CA ALA A 48 4.80 -3.40 12.59
C ALA A 48 3.46 -3.59 13.30
N THR A 49 2.33 -3.61 12.57
CA THR A 49 0.99 -3.82 13.15
C THR A 49 0.94 -5.16 13.91
N PRO A 50 0.68 -5.14 15.25
CA PRO A 50 0.77 -6.35 16.08
C PRO A 50 -0.30 -7.39 15.75
N ASP A 51 -1.52 -6.95 15.46
CA ASP A 51 -2.61 -7.83 15.09
C ASP A 51 -2.39 -8.37 13.67
N ARG A 52 -2.17 -9.69 13.59
CA ARG A 52 -1.94 -10.39 12.32
C ARG A 52 -3.15 -10.33 11.39
N ALA A 53 -4.37 -10.32 11.90
CA ALA A 53 -5.57 -10.22 11.09
C ALA A 53 -5.67 -8.82 10.47
N ARG A 54 -5.54 -7.77 11.29
CA ARG A 54 -5.48 -6.38 10.83
C ARG A 54 -4.37 -6.13 9.83
N ARG A 55 -3.14 -6.57 10.13
CA ARG A 55 -2.00 -6.43 9.21
C ARG A 55 -2.28 -7.06 7.85
N ARG A 56 -2.86 -8.26 7.83
CA ARG A 56 -3.25 -8.93 6.57
C ARG A 56 -4.28 -8.13 5.80
N GLN A 57 -5.21 -7.46 6.48
CA GLN A 57 -6.21 -6.63 5.81
C GLN A 57 -5.56 -5.37 5.21
N LEU A 58 -4.67 -4.69 5.94
CA LEU A 58 -3.89 -3.55 5.45
C LEU A 58 -3.04 -3.90 4.21
N GLN A 59 -2.43 -5.08 4.21
CA GLN A 59 -1.64 -5.57 3.08
C GLN A 59 -2.46 -5.87 1.81
N ARG A 60 -3.80 -5.82 1.85
CA ARG A 60 -4.64 -6.01 0.66
C ARG A 60 -4.70 -4.75 -0.20
N VAL A 61 -4.47 -3.58 0.39
CA VAL A 61 -4.45 -2.32 -0.35
C VAL A 61 -3.19 -2.27 -1.19
N ARG A 62 -3.35 -2.23 -2.52
CA ARG A 62 -2.24 -2.20 -3.47
C ARG A 62 -1.66 -0.80 -3.56
N VAL A 63 -0.37 -0.67 -3.26
CA VAL A 63 0.36 0.60 -3.36
C VAL A 63 1.66 0.44 -4.12
N LEU A 64 2.05 1.52 -4.78
CA LEU A 64 3.42 1.74 -5.25
C LEU A 64 4.14 2.53 -4.16
N VAL A 65 5.30 2.05 -3.75
CA VAL A 65 6.10 2.79 -2.77
C VAL A 65 6.87 3.88 -3.50
N VAL A 66 6.82 5.09 -2.95
CA VAL A 66 7.59 6.23 -3.41
C VAL A 66 8.85 6.29 -2.56
N PRO A 67 9.99 5.83 -3.07
CA PRO A 67 11.23 5.97 -2.34
C PRO A 67 11.65 7.46 -2.31
N PRO A 68 12.35 7.90 -1.26
CA PRO A 68 13.21 9.07 -1.35
C PRO A 68 14.16 8.94 -2.56
N ALA A 69 14.54 10.06 -3.17
CA ALA A 69 15.29 10.08 -4.43
C ALA A 69 16.59 9.25 -4.43
N ASP A 70 17.15 9.02 -3.25
CA ASP A 70 18.41 8.33 -2.95
C ASP A 70 18.23 6.93 -2.32
N ALA A 71 17.00 6.49 -2.03
CA ALA A 71 16.74 5.25 -1.29
C ALA A 71 16.08 4.12 -2.11
N ALA A 72 15.85 4.32 -3.41
CA ALA A 72 15.08 3.41 -4.26
C ALA A 72 15.55 1.95 -4.22
N SER A 73 16.86 1.69 -4.18
CA SER A 73 17.43 0.34 -4.18
C SER A 73 17.19 -0.44 -2.88
N ARG A 74 17.27 0.22 -1.72
CA ARG A 74 16.99 -0.43 -0.42
C ARG A 74 15.50 -0.69 -0.23
N VAL A 75 14.68 0.28 -0.62
CA VAL A 75 13.22 0.16 -0.55
C VAL A 75 12.71 -1.01 -1.42
N LEU A 76 13.27 -1.19 -2.62
CA LEU A 76 12.94 -2.34 -3.47
C LEU A 76 13.32 -3.69 -2.84
N ASP A 77 14.48 -3.77 -2.18
CA ASP A 77 14.90 -5.00 -1.49
C ASP A 77 14.04 -5.31 -0.26
N ASP A 78 13.66 -4.29 0.51
CA ASP A 78 12.79 -4.46 1.67
C ASP A 78 11.37 -4.82 1.27
N LEU A 79 10.85 -4.26 0.16
CA LEU A 79 9.53 -4.59 -0.36
C LEU A 79 9.46 -5.99 -0.96
N ARG A 80 10.48 -6.44 -1.70
CA ARG A 80 10.57 -7.82 -2.19
C ARG A 80 10.59 -8.84 -1.06
N ARG A 81 11.09 -8.44 0.11
CA ARG A 81 11.10 -9.27 1.33
C ARG A 81 9.82 -9.11 2.15
N ALA A 82 9.00 -8.11 1.89
CA ALA A 82 7.75 -7.87 2.57
C ALA A 82 6.64 -8.77 2.00
N PRO A 83 6.02 -9.65 2.81
CA PRO A 83 4.94 -10.49 2.33
C PRO A 83 3.73 -9.62 1.93
N GLY A 84 3.32 -9.68 0.66
CA GLY A 84 2.16 -8.96 0.12
C GLY A 84 2.45 -8.05 -1.09
N VAL A 85 3.72 -7.84 -1.44
CA VAL A 85 4.11 -7.14 -2.66
C VAL A 85 4.36 -8.18 -3.75
N SER A 86 3.42 -8.38 -4.67
CA SER A 86 3.66 -9.17 -5.89
C SER A 86 4.36 -8.32 -6.95
N ASP A 87 5.22 -8.94 -7.76
CA ASP A 87 5.88 -8.33 -8.93
C ASP A 87 4.91 -7.59 -9.87
#